data_AF-A0A8S3X8E5-F1
#
_entry.id   AF-A0A8S3X8E5-F1
#
_cell.length_a   1.000
_cell.length_b   1.000
_cell.length_c   1.000
_cell.angle_alpha   90.00
_cell.angle_beta   90.00
_cell.angle_gamma   90.00
#
_symmetry.space_group_name_H-M   'P 1'
#
loop_
_entity.id
_entity.type
_entity.pdbx_description
1 polymer ?
#
loop_
_entity_poly.entity_id
_entity_poly.type
_entity_poly.pdbx_seq_one_letter_code
_entity_poly.pdbx_strand_id
1 'polypeptide(L)'
;MLYRAINGESAAGAERREDPGAAPPPPRYEGPPTPCPARVEYATPVFARNYQGVWRYVVQIPYEGYFTQTVEVTRCMQSRCHFLEGGCLSSPRWLSLLVAELHHQPPHSPEEAVDSSSEKSVHCDANVSQGCYQVRLYYDWFLVPGSCKCWRPDYFARYVRRNEL
;
A
#
# COMPACT_ATOMS: atom_id res chain seq x y z
N MET A 1 -13.87 -1.19 -3.10
CA MET A 1 -12.77 -0.40 -3.67
C MET A 1 -11.58 -0.31 -2.70
N LEU A 2 -10.93 -1.44 -2.36
CA LEU A 2 -9.83 -1.47 -1.37
C LEU A 2 -8.43 -1.74 -1.98
N TYR A 3 -8.33 -1.96 -3.29
CA TYR A 3 -7.19 -2.69 -3.87
C TYR A 3 -6.32 -1.90 -4.85
N ARG A 4 -6.49 -0.58 -4.94
CA ARG A 4 -5.58 0.31 -5.70
C ARG A 4 -4.69 1.06 -4.71
N ALA A 5 -3.72 0.37 -4.13
CA ALA A 5 -2.94 0.88 -3.00
C ALA A 5 -1.46 1.13 -3.30
N ILE A 6 -0.98 0.83 -4.51
CA ILE A 6 0.44 0.93 -4.86
C ILE A 6 0.56 1.56 -6.25
N ASN A 7 1.31 2.67 -6.33
CA ASN A 7 1.63 3.44 -7.54
C ASN A 7 0.40 3.76 -8.41
N GLY A 8 -0.34 4.83 -8.07
CA GLY A 8 -1.53 5.30 -8.79
C GLY A 8 -1.51 5.02 -10.30
N GLU A 9 -2.63 4.51 -10.82
CA GLU A 9 -2.78 4.01 -12.20
C GLU A 9 -1.97 4.80 -13.24
N SER A 10 -0.89 4.20 -13.74
CA SER A 10 -0.34 4.58 -15.02
C SER A 10 -1.34 4.14 -16.09
N ALA A 11 -2.09 5.11 -16.63
CA ALA A 11 -2.79 4.98 -17.91
C ALA A 11 -1.74 4.81 -19.03
N ALA A 12 -1.17 3.62 -19.15
CA ALA A 12 -0.37 3.24 -20.30
C ALA A 12 -1.32 2.66 -21.37
N GLY A 13 -1.49 3.47 -22.40
CA GLY A 13 -2.12 3.26 -23.71
C GLY A 13 -2.62 1.86 -24.09
N ALA A 14 -3.84 1.86 -24.61
CA ALA A 14 -4.37 0.81 -25.45
C ALA A 14 -3.54 0.63 -26.75
N GLU A 15 -3.60 -0.59 -27.25
CA GLU A 15 -3.24 -1.09 -28.59
C GLU A 15 -1.76 -1.35 -28.92
N ARG A 16 -1.43 -2.65 -28.90
CA ARG A 16 -0.95 -3.29 -30.12
C ARG A 16 -1.65 -4.65 -30.30
N ARG A 17 -2.36 -4.74 -31.42
CA ARG A 17 -3.21 -5.83 -31.87
C ARG A 17 -2.34 -6.86 -32.60
N GLU A 18 -2.40 -8.13 -32.18
CA GLU A 18 -2.03 -9.29 -33.00
C GLU A 18 -3.16 -10.34 -32.98
N ASP A 19 -3.23 -11.09 -34.07
CA ASP A 19 -4.34 -11.83 -34.70
C ASP A 19 -4.94 -13.05 -33.93
N PRO A 20 -6.09 -13.64 -34.35
CA PRO A 20 -6.84 -14.64 -33.62
C PRO A 20 -6.26 -16.05 -33.83
N GLY A 21 -5.22 -16.37 -33.06
CA GLY A 21 -4.84 -17.75 -32.79
C GLY A 21 -5.57 -18.24 -31.53
N ALA A 22 -6.16 -19.43 -31.58
CA ALA A 22 -6.91 -20.06 -30.49
C ALA A 22 -6.32 -19.74 -29.10
N ALA A 23 -7.17 -19.21 -28.21
CA ALA A 23 -6.79 -18.91 -26.84
C ALA A 23 -6.14 -20.17 -26.22
N PRO A 24 -4.88 -20.11 -25.77
CA PRO A 24 -4.28 -21.24 -25.07
C PRO A 24 -5.18 -21.57 -23.86
N PRO A 25 -5.43 -22.86 -23.58
CA PRO A 25 -6.18 -23.24 -22.39
C PRO A 25 -5.54 -22.55 -21.18
N PRO A 26 -6.33 -22.06 -20.21
CA PRO A 26 -5.77 -21.38 -19.05
C PRO A 26 -4.70 -22.30 -18.45
N PRO A 27 -3.49 -21.79 -18.18
CA PRO A 27 -2.38 -22.62 -17.70
C PRO A 27 -2.87 -23.40 -16.49
N ARG A 28 -2.96 -24.73 -16.64
CA ARG A 28 -3.27 -25.61 -15.51
C ARG A 28 -2.09 -25.49 -14.56
N TYR A 29 -2.33 -24.81 -13.44
CA TYR A 29 -1.33 -24.66 -12.40
C TYR A 29 -1.00 -26.05 -11.86
N GLU A 30 0.20 -26.54 -12.18
CA GLU A 30 0.75 -27.84 -11.80
C GLU A 30 1.47 -27.79 -10.44
N GLY A 31 1.28 -26.70 -9.69
CA GLY A 31 1.88 -26.52 -8.38
C GLY A 31 1.17 -27.32 -7.28
N PRO A 32 1.70 -27.27 -6.04
CA PRO A 32 1.18 -28.05 -4.92
C PRO A 32 -0.32 -27.80 -4.72
N PRO A 33 -1.10 -28.82 -4.33
CA PRO A 33 -2.56 -28.72 -4.26
C PRO A 33 -2.97 -27.76 -3.12
N THR A 34 -3.14 -26.49 -3.44
CA THR A 34 -3.78 -25.51 -2.54
C THR A 34 -5.22 -25.26 -3.01
N PRO A 35 -6.18 -25.07 -2.10
CA PRO A 35 -7.55 -24.75 -2.49
C PRO A 35 -7.66 -23.48 -3.35
N CYS A 36 -6.71 -22.55 -3.18
CA CYS A 36 -6.62 -21.31 -3.94
C CYS A 36 -5.17 -21.05 -4.36
N PRO A 37 -4.81 -21.28 -5.64
CA PRO A 37 -3.49 -20.96 -6.14
C PRO A 37 -3.25 -19.45 -6.08
N ALA A 38 -2.04 -19.07 -5.68
CA ALA A 38 -1.64 -17.68 -5.48
C ALA A 38 -0.30 -17.40 -6.14
N ARG A 39 -0.11 -16.15 -6.54
CA ARG A 39 1.16 -15.62 -7.04
C ARG A 39 1.64 -14.49 -6.14
N VAL A 40 2.95 -14.45 -5.92
CA VAL A 40 3.63 -13.37 -5.23
C VAL A 40 4.21 -12.39 -6.26
N GLU A 41 4.04 -11.11 -6.00
CA GLU A 41 4.67 -10.01 -6.73
C GLU A 41 5.37 -9.06 -5.76
N TYR A 42 6.56 -8.57 -6.13
CA TYR A 42 7.31 -7.61 -5.34
C TYR A 42 7.11 -6.20 -5.91
N ALA A 43 6.80 -5.24 -5.04
CA ALA A 43 6.59 -3.85 -5.40
C ALA A 43 7.45 -2.92 -4.55
N THR A 44 7.91 -1.81 -5.12
CA THR A 44 8.71 -0.80 -4.43
C THR A 44 7.93 0.53 -4.44
N PRO A 45 6.90 0.67 -3.58
CA PRO A 45 6.04 1.85 -3.61
C PRO A 45 6.83 3.12 -3.27
N VAL A 46 6.62 4.17 -4.06
CA VAL A 46 6.95 5.56 -3.66
C VAL A 46 5.79 6.17 -2.88
N PHE A 47 4.57 5.71 -3.22
CA PHE A 47 3.32 6.16 -2.62
C PHE A 47 2.46 4.95 -2.25
N ALA A 48 1.89 4.98 -1.05
CA ALA A 48 0.96 3.95 -0.61
C ALA A 48 -0.15 4.55 0.27
N ARG A 49 -1.33 3.93 0.26
CA ARG A 49 -2.41 4.26 1.20
C ARG A 49 -2.28 3.44 2.48
N ASN A 50 -2.26 4.10 3.62
CA ASN A 50 -2.23 3.43 4.92
C ASN A 50 -3.56 2.73 5.24
N TYR A 51 -3.67 2.08 6.39
CA TYR A 51 -4.88 1.36 6.82
C TYR A 51 -6.13 2.24 6.94
N GLN A 52 -5.96 3.56 7.08
CA GLN A 52 -7.04 4.56 7.12
C GLN A 52 -7.38 5.12 5.72
N GLY A 53 -6.68 4.68 4.67
CA GLY A 53 -6.88 5.15 3.30
C GLY A 53 -6.13 6.44 2.95
N VAL A 54 -5.28 6.95 3.85
CA VAL A 54 -4.50 8.18 3.65
C VAL A 54 -3.24 7.88 2.82
N TRP A 55 -3.00 8.67 1.76
CA TRP A 55 -1.77 8.58 0.97
C TRP A 55 -0.56 9.03 1.78
N ARG A 56 0.52 8.24 1.74
CA ARG A 56 1.79 8.52 2.40
C ARG A 56 2.93 8.40 1.41
N TYR A 57 3.94 9.25 1.56
CA TYR A 57 5.21 9.16 0.85
C TYR A 57 6.07 8.11 1.54
N VAL A 58 6.36 7.02 0.83
CA VAL A 58 7.24 5.96 1.32
C VAL A 58 8.68 6.40 1.08
N VAL A 59 9.48 6.41 2.13
CA VAL A 59 10.85 6.92 2.07
C VAL A 59 11.71 5.99 1.20
N GLN A 60 12.46 6.61 0.29
CA GLN A 60 13.52 6.00 -0.50
C GLN A 60 14.82 6.78 -0.24
N ILE A 61 15.90 6.10 0.13
CA ILE A 61 17.21 6.72 0.39
C ILE A 61 18.20 6.19 -0.66
N PRO A 62 18.26 6.80 -1.84
CA PRO A 62 19.04 6.27 -2.96
C PRO A 62 20.56 6.43 -2.78
N TYR A 63 21.02 7.45 -2.05
CA TYR A 63 22.45 7.81 -1.97
C TYR A 63 23.22 7.19 -0.80
N GLU A 64 22.54 6.53 0.15
CA GLU A 64 23.18 5.90 1.31
C GLU A 64 23.54 4.42 1.08
N GLY A 65 23.48 3.95 -0.16
CA GLY A 65 23.87 2.59 -0.54
C GLY A 65 22.84 1.51 -0.24
N TYR A 66 21.76 1.83 0.46
CA TYR A 66 20.55 1.02 0.60
C TYR A 66 19.44 1.88 1.22
N PHE A 67 18.25 1.92 0.60
CA PHE A 67 16.95 2.02 1.28
C PHE A 67 15.83 2.03 0.23
N THR A 68 15.58 0.89 -0.42
CA THR A 68 14.35 0.68 -1.20
C THR A 68 13.49 -0.28 -0.40
N GLN A 69 12.32 0.16 0.04
CA GLN A 69 11.38 -0.69 0.78
C GLN A 69 10.58 -1.54 -0.20
N THR A 70 10.92 -2.82 -0.28
CA THR A 70 10.22 -3.79 -1.14
C THR A 70 9.08 -4.47 -0.37
N VAL A 71 7.92 -4.52 -1.00
CA VAL A 71 6.67 -5.05 -0.46
C VAL A 71 6.27 -6.29 -1.25
N GLU A 72 6.13 -7.40 -0.55
CA GLU A 72 5.54 -8.62 -1.10
C GLU A 72 4.00 -8.53 -1.12
N VAL A 73 3.43 -8.69 -2.31
CA VAL A 73 1.99 -8.60 -2.59
C VAL A 73 1.52 -9.95 -3.14
N THR A 74 0.63 -10.62 -2.40
CA THR A 74 0.07 -11.91 -2.80
C THR A 74 -1.28 -11.75 -3.47
N ARG A 75 -1.43 -12.28 -4.69
CA ARG A 75 -2.68 -12.27 -5.46
C ARG A 75 -3.22 -13.66 -5.72
N CYS A 76 -4.54 -13.80 -5.66
CA CYS A 76 -5.23 -15.01 -6.08
C CYS A 76 -5.12 -15.17 -7.60
N MET A 77 -4.73 -16.36 -8.07
CA MET A 77 -4.67 -16.65 -9.51
C MET A 77 -6.04 -17.04 -10.09
N GLN A 78 -6.97 -17.42 -9.23
CA GLN A 78 -8.30 -17.88 -9.60
C GLN A 78 -9.34 -17.30 -8.64
N SER A 79 -10.60 -17.25 -9.07
CA SER A 79 -11.71 -16.70 -8.27
C SER A 79 -12.53 -17.77 -7.53
N ARG A 80 -12.39 -19.04 -7.88
CA ARG A 80 -13.11 -20.19 -7.28
C ARG A 80 -12.13 -21.17 -6.65
N CYS A 81 -12.53 -21.81 -5.56
CA CYS A 81 -11.70 -22.82 -4.91
C CYS A 81 -11.75 -24.15 -5.69
N HIS A 82 -10.64 -24.90 -5.70
CA HIS A 82 -10.55 -26.18 -6.43
C HIS A 82 -11.32 -27.34 -5.78
N PHE A 83 -11.25 -27.46 -4.45
CA PHE A 83 -11.73 -28.65 -3.71
C PHE A 83 -12.92 -28.37 -2.80
N LEU A 84 -13.39 -27.12 -2.75
CA LEU A 84 -14.39 -26.64 -1.80
C LEU A 84 -15.34 -25.69 -2.51
N GLU A 85 -16.58 -25.62 -2.05
CA GLU A 85 -17.49 -24.56 -2.46
C GLU A 85 -17.08 -23.24 -1.82
N GLY A 86 -16.76 -22.24 -2.65
CA GLY A 86 -16.30 -20.96 -2.18
C GLY A 86 -15.61 -20.11 -3.23
N GLY A 87 -15.28 -18.89 -2.82
CA GLY A 87 -14.52 -17.93 -3.61
C GLY A 87 -13.10 -17.78 -3.07
N CYS A 88 -12.13 -17.71 -3.96
CA CYS A 88 -10.76 -17.33 -3.61
C CYS A 88 -10.67 -15.81 -3.48
N LEU A 89 -10.28 -15.33 -2.30
CA LEU A 89 -10.13 -13.90 -2.04
C LEU A 89 -8.81 -13.64 -1.31
N SER A 90 -8.17 -12.52 -1.67
CA SER A 90 -7.00 -12.03 -0.98
C SER A 90 -7.36 -11.59 0.43
N SER A 91 -6.63 -12.08 1.43
CA SER A 91 -6.70 -11.57 2.80
C SER A 91 -5.52 -10.63 3.08
N PRO A 92 -5.76 -9.50 3.77
CA PRO A 92 -4.72 -8.52 4.05
C PRO A 92 -3.78 -9.01 5.16
N ARG A 93 -2.57 -8.47 5.15
CA ARG A 93 -1.59 -8.53 6.24
C ARG A 93 -1.18 -7.11 6.62
N TRP A 94 -0.84 -6.93 7.89
CA TRP A 94 -0.23 -5.70 8.38
C TRP A 94 1.22 -5.62 7.92
N LEU A 95 1.61 -4.46 7.42
CA LEU A 95 2.98 -4.13 7.07
C LEU A 95 3.29 -2.73 7.57
N SER A 96 4.41 -2.55 8.25
CA SER A 96 4.94 -1.24 8.58
C SER A 96 5.89 -0.76 7.49
N LEU A 97 5.74 0.50 7.06
CA LEU A 97 6.67 1.16 6.13
C LEU A 97 7.13 2.48 6.71
N LEU A 98 8.40 2.81 6.51
CA LEU A 98 8.94 4.13 6.84
C LEU A 98 8.39 5.15 5.84
N VAL A 99 7.69 6.16 6.36
CA VAL A 99 7.05 7.22 5.59
C VAL A 99 7.54 8.59 6.02
N ALA A 100 7.40 9.55 5.12
CA ALA A 100 7.65 10.96 5.36
C ALA A 100 6.35 11.77 5.32
N GLU A 101 6.24 12.72 6.24
CA GLU A 101 5.20 13.74 6.27
C GLU A 101 5.84 15.12 6.38
N LEU A 102 5.34 16.08 5.60
CA LEU A 102 5.73 17.49 5.70
C LEU A 102 4.78 18.19 6.67
N HIS A 103 5.32 18.69 7.77
CA HIS A 103 4.60 19.53 8.70
C HIS A 103 5.00 20.98 8.49
N HIS A 104 4.01 21.84 8.24
CA HIS A 104 4.24 23.27 8.19
C HIS A 104 4.27 23.81 9.62
N GLN A 105 5.36 24.48 9.99
CA GLN A 105 5.44 25.16 11.27
C GLN A 105 4.81 26.55 11.12
N PRO A 106 3.86 26.94 12.00
CA PRO A 106 3.40 28.32 12.01
C PRO A 106 4.58 29.24 12.31
N PRO A 107 4.64 30.45 11.72
CA PRO A 107 5.65 31.42 12.09
C PRO A 107 5.51 31.72 13.59
N HIS A 108 6.56 31.46 14.36
CA HIS A 108 6.62 31.90 15.74
C HIS A 108 6.48 33.43 15.75
N SER A 109 5.40 33.94 16.34
CA SER A 109 5.34 35.34 16.73
C SER A 109 6.48 35.58 17.73
N PRO A 110 7.31 36.63 17.56
CA PRO A 110 8.47 36.87 18.42
C PRO A 110 8.14 37.22 19.89
N GLU A 111 6.88 37.11 20.33
CA GLU A 111 6.44 37.46 21.68
C GLU A 111 6.50 36.31 22.71
N GLU A 112 6.69 35.05 22.31
CA GLU A 112 6.77 33.91 23.26
C GLU A 112 8.20 33.39 23.46
N ALA A 113 9.17 34.30 23.48
CA ALA A 113 10.56 33.99 23.84
C ALA A 113 10.88 34.39 25.29
N VAL A 114 10.02 34.04 26.25
CA VAL A 114 10.38 34.09 27.67
C VAL A 114 9.79 32.87 28.37
N ASP A 115 10.69 31.99 28.80
CA ASP A 115 10.50 30.95 29.81
C ASP A 115 10.03 29.55 29.36
N SER A 116 10.91 28.79 28.70
CA SER A 116 11.24 27.45 29.19
C SER A 116 12.62 27.00 28.70
N SER A 117 13.44 26.56 29.64
CA SER A 117 14.76 26.00 29.39
C SER A 117 14.63 24.56 28.87
N SER A 118 15.36 24.26 27.78
CA SER A 118 15.51 22.94 27.12
C SER A 118 14.56 22.60 25.95
N GLU A 119 14.20 23.56 25.11
CA GLU A 119 13.67 23.24 23.76
C GLU A 119 14.76 23.44 22.70
N LYS A 120 15.08 22.37 21.96
CA LYS A 120 16.04 22.41 20.85
C LYS A 120 15.56 23.44 19.84
N SER A 121 16.33 24.50 19.60
CA SER A 121 16.01 25.53 18.63
C SER A 121 15.80 24.90 17.24
N VAL A 122 14.60 25.05 16.69
CA VAL A 122 14.25 24.54 15.37
C VAL A 122 14.95 25.40 14.33
N HIS A 123 16.00 24.86 13.70
CA HIS A 123 16.70 25.53 12.62
C HIS A 123 15.90 25.40 11.32
N CYS A 124 15.35 26.51 10.84
CA CYS A 124 14.79 26.64 9.51
C CYS A 124 15.86 27.26 8.60
N ASP A 125 16.10 26.67 7.42
CA ASP A 125 16.95 27.32 6.41
C ASP A 125 16.31 28.66 6.01
N ALA A 126 17.11 29.73 5.98
CA ALA A 126 16.65 31.12 5.95
C ALA A 126 15.91 31.58 4.67
N ASN A 127 15.41 30.66 3.82
CA ASN A 127 14.62 30.99 2.65
C ASN A 127 13.13 31.15 3.02
N VAL A 128 12.80 32.34 3.55
CA VAL A 128 11.46 32.71 4.06
C VAL A 128 10.37 32.65 2.99
N SER A 129 10.72 32.71 1.70
CA SER A 129 9.74 32.81 0.60
C SER A 129 8.84 31.58 0.43
N GLN A 130 9.25 30.41 0.91
CA GLN A 130 8.49 29.16 0.78
C GLN A 130 7.85 28.69 2.09
N GLY A 131 8.19 29.29 3.23
CA GLY A 131 7.77 28.88 4.57
C GLY A 131 8.71 27.85 5.22
N CYS A 132 8.65 27.71 6.56
CA CYS A 132 9.41 26.69 7.28
C CYS A 132 8.65 25.36 7.32
N TYR A 133 9.29 24.30 6.83
CA TYR A 133 8.75 22.95 6.88
C TYR A 133 9.66 22.05 7.69
N GLN A 134 9.05 21.17 8.47
CA GLN A 134 9.74 20.08 9.14
C GLN A 134 9.33 18.77 8.49
N VAL A 135 10.32 17.99 8.06
CA VAL A 135 10.08 16.62 7.58
C VAL A 135 10.07 15.69 8.79
N ARG A 136 8.95 15.01 9.01
CA ARG A 136 8.80 14.00 10.05
C ARG A 136 8.84 12.61 9.40
N LEU A 137 9.78 11.77 9.85
CA LEU A 137 9.88 10.38 9.45
C LEU A 137 9.29 9.48 10.54
N TYR A 138 8.44 8.52 10.17
CA TYR A 138 7.87 7.55 11.10
C TYR A 138 7.41 6.28 10.38
N TYR A 139 7.23 5.20 11.13
CA TYR A 139 6.60 3.99 10.61
C TYR A 139 5.09 4.11 10.68
N ASP A 140 4.41 3.86 9.57
CA ASP A 140 2.95 3.76 9.52
C ASP A 140 2.51 2.35 9.08
N TRP A 141 1.26 2.02 9.33
CA TRP A 141 0.67 0.71 9.10
C TRP A 141 -0.15 0.66 7.81
N PHE A 142 0.13 -0.35 7.01
CA PHE A 142 -0.49 -0.61 5.71
C PHE A 142 -1.17 -1.97 5.70
N LEU A 143 -2.31 -2.06 5.03
CA LEU A 143 -2.98 -3.32 4.73
C LEU A 143 -2.59 -3.76 3.32
N VAL A 144 -1.74 -4.77 3.21
CA VAL A 144 -1.24 -5.30 1.94
C VAL A 144 -1.81 -6.70 1.70
N PRO A 145 -2.18 -7.08 0.46
CA PRO A 145 -2.55 -8.47 0.16
C PRO A 145 -1.44 -9.45 0.57
N GLY A 146 -1.73 -10.30 1.56
CA GLY A 146 -0.72 -11.18 2.16
C GLY A 146 -0.89 -12.66 1.84
N SER A 147 -2.12 -13.10 1.57
CA SER A 147 -2.39 -14.49 1.20
C SER A 147 -3.68 -14.60 0.39
N CYS A 148 -3.80 -15.65 -0.42
CA CYS A 148 -5.07 -16.02 -1.04
C CYS A 148 -5.74 -17.13 -0.20
N LYS A 149 -7.01 -16.94 0.16
CA LYS A 149 -7.77 -17.87 1.00
C LYS A 149 -9.07 -18.29 0.30
N CYS A 150 -9.53 -19.51 0.57
CA CYS A 150 -10.85 -19.97 0.16
C CYS A 150 -11.89 -19.54 1.19
N TRP A 151 -12.88 -18.76 0.77
CA TRP A 151 -13.97 -18.28 1.62
C TRP A 151 -15.26 -19.00 1.30
N ARG A 152 -15.95 -19.47 2.34
CA ARG A 152 -17.26 -20.11 2.18
C ARG A 152 -18.31 -19.09 1.71
N PRO A 153 -19.24 -19.48 0.82
CA PRO A 153 -20.21 -18.57 0.22
C PRO A 153 -21.12 -17.87 1.25
N ASP A 154 -21.47 -18.57 2.33
CA ASP A 154 -22.34 -18.04 3.38
C ASP A 154 -21.67 -17.05 4.33
N TYR A 155 -20.34 -16.97 4.35
CA TYR A 155 -19.63 -16.17 5.33
C TYR A 155 -19.92 -14.67 5.16
N PHE A 156 -19.83 -14.14 3.93
CA PHE A 156 -20.08 -12.73 3.66
C PHE A 156 -21.56 -12.37 3.77
N ALA A 157 -22.44 -13.29 3.39
CA ALA A 157 -23.88 -13.12 3.51
C ALA A 157 -24.32 -12.99 4.97
N ARG A 158 -23.73 -13.79 5.88
CA ARG A 158 -24.10 -13.80 7.30
C ARG A 158 -23.43 -12.68 8.12
N TYR A 159 -22.20 -12.28 7.78
CA TYR A 159 -21.39 -11.44 8.66
C TYR A 159 -20.91 -10.10 8.08
N VAL A 160 -20.91 -9.91 6.76
CA VAL A 160 -20.39 -8.68 6.13
C VAL A 160 -21.50 -7.79 5.59
N ARG A 161 -22.57 -8.37 5.02
CA ARG A 161 -23.72 -7.60 4.49
C ARG A 161 -24.68 -7.07 5.56
N ARG A 162 -24.47 -7.37 6.85
CA ARG A 162 -25.37 -6.96 7.93
C ARG A 162 -25.10 -5.55 8.48
N ASN A 163 -24.10 -4.84 7.95
CA ASN A 163 -23.71 -3.50 8.41
C ASN A 163 -24.09 -2.35 7.45
N GLU A 164 -24.98 -2.56 6.48
CA GLU A 164 -25.48 -1.49 5.58
C GLU A 164 -26.99 -1.21 5.75
N LEU A 165 -27.51 -1.31 6.97
CA LEU A 165 -28.86 -0.86 7.35
C LEU A 165 -28.77 0.06 8.58
#